data_AF-A0A4Q3VRG4-F1
#
_entry.id   AF-A0A4Q3VRG4-F1
#
_cell.length_a   1.000
_cell.length_b   1.000
_cell.length_c   1.000
_cell.angle_alpha   90.00
_cell.angle_beta   90.00
_cell.angle_gamma   90.00
#
_symmetry.space_group_name_H-M   'P 1'
#
loop_
_entity.id
_entity.type
_entity.pdbx_description
1 polymer ?
#
loop_
_entity_poly.entity_id
_entity_poly.type
_entity_poly.pdbx_seq_one_letter_code
_entity_poly.pdbx_strand_id
1 'polypeptide(L)'
;MKVEHAYSSAANPAVEIMQDAYEVAIAGGGLAGLSLAIQLKKAGHSVILFEKETYPFHRVCGEYISMESWDFLTTIGLDLEGMGVSHINKLQLSSPGGRLLHQRLPLGGFGVSRNLLDFTLCQIARKLGVTVMENTRVNNIHFDNERHLVETSQGNIVASVACGAFGKRSNIDIKWKRPFVSQSKNKLNNFIGVKYHIKSDHPPDTIALHLFPQGYCGIVRIEKDIYNLCYLTTAANLQRAGGNIAGMERTILGVNPHLKKILSECERVHEDPLTISQISFDKKDQVTNHVLLAGDAAGMITPLCGNGMSIPTHTRPSFLKYNDDIHSPFKLVSMQWHSFYTLLFFTITKTQHMKRLISSNCLKSAFLFITLCMMQVLVYAQDTTGASSSSSTKTTTTTTTTWYTQPWVWVVGAVLLLVLIVALRRGNNSSTTERTTVIRDADRKV
;
A
#
# COMPACT_ATOMS: atom_id res chain seq x y z
N MET A 1 -60.45 44.92 -10.89
CA MET A 1 -59.48 44.79 -9.78
C MET A 1 -58.97 43.35 -9.78
N LYS A 2 -57.88 43.09 -10.49
CA LYS A 2 -57.14 41.81 -10.48
C LYS A 2 -55.68 42.18 -10.31
N VAL A 3 -55.05 41.64 -9.27
CA VAL A 3 -53.65 41.87 -8.92
C VAL A 3 -52.86 40.71 -9.53
N GLU A 4 -52.03 40.99 -10.53
CA GLU A 4 -50.98 40.09 -10.99
C GLU A 4 -49.69 40.42 -10.23
N HIS A 5 -49.14 39.45 -9.52
CA HIS A 5 -47.81 39.53 -8.94
C HIS A 5 -46.79 39.03 -9.97
N ALA A 6 -45.92 39.92 -10.43
CA ALA A 6 -44.74 39.61 -11.21
C ALA A 6 -43.70 38.89 -10.34
N TYR A 7 -43.35 37.66 -10.71
CA TYR A 7 -42.11 37.00 -10.25
C TYR A 7 -41.03 37.22 -11.31
N SER A 8 -40.09 38.10 -10.99
CA SER A 8 -38.85 38.31 -11.75
C SER A 8 -37.88 37.16 -11.46
N SER A 9 -37.66 36.25 -12.41
CA SER A 9 -36.59 35.25 -12.34
C SER A 9 -35.26 35.89 -12.73
N ALA A 10 -34.49 36.32 -11.74
CA ALA A 10 -33.09 36.67 -11.93
C ALA A 10 -32.32 35.40 -12.32
N ALA A 11 -31.89 35.34 -13.58
CA ALA A 11 -31.01 34.31 -14.10
C ALA A 11 -29.67 34.35 -13.35
N ASN A 12 -29.31 33.22 -12.75
CA ASN A 12 -27.99 33.00 -12.17
C ASN A 12 -26.97 32.95 -13.33
N PRO A 13 -25.82 33.64 -13.27
CA PRO A 13 -24.86 33.63 -14.37
C PRO A 13 -24.33 32.21 -14.55
N ALA A 14 -24.56 31.66 -15.74
CA ALA A 14 -24.05 30.36 -16.14
C ALA A 14 -22.52 30.37 -16.03
N VAL A 15 -21.98 29.51 -15.17
CA VAL A 15 -20.57 29.15 -15.21
C VAL A 15 -20.31 28.60 -16.61
N GLU A 16 -19.50 29.31 -17.39
CA GLU A 16 -19.07 28.90 -18.72
C GLU A 16 -18.42 27.53 -18.60
N ILE A 17 -19.16 26.49 -19.01
CA ILE A 17 -18.61 25.14 -19.10
C ILE A 17 -17.59 25.22 -20.23
N MET A 18 -16.29 25.11 -19.91
CA MET A 18 -15.25 24.91 -20.91
C MET A 18 -15.47 23.53 -21.57
N GLN A 19 -16.44 23.48 -22.48
CA GLN A 19 -16.74 22.30 -23.29
C GLN A 19 -15.52 22.10 -24.20
N ASP A 20 -14.95 20.88 -24.14
CA ASP A 20 -14.01 20.32 -25.12
C ASP A 20 -12.51 20.60 -24.94
N ALA A 21 -12.05 21.10 -23.79
CA ALA A 21 -10.61 21.35 -23.59
C ALA A 21 -9.77 20.07 -23.29
N TYR A 22 -10.37 19.01 -22.74
CA TYR A 22 -9.62 17.85 -22.23
C TYR A 22 -10.28 16.50 -22.53
N GLU A 23 -9.50 15.55 -23.01
CA GLU A 23 -9.93 14.15 -23.22
C GLU A 23 -9.99 13.38 -21.91
N VAL A 24 -9.00 13.60 -21.02
CA VAL A 24 -8.88 12.87 -19.76
C VAL A 24 -8.80 13.81 -18.56
N ALA A 25 -9.70 13.63 -17.60
CA ALA A 25 -9.68 14.30 -16.30
C ALA A 25 -9.23 13.34 -15.18
N ILE A 26 -8.26 13.76 -14.36
CA ILE A 26 -7.71 12.94 -13.27
C ILE A 26 -7.98 13.63 -11.93
N ALA A 27 -8.73 12.98 -11.05
CA ALA A 27 -9.00 13.44 -9.69
C ALA A 27 -7.97 12.89 -8.70
N GLY A 28 -6.98 13.71 -8.32
CA GLY A 28 -5.96 13.41 -7.32
C GLY A 28 -4.54 13.42 -7.88
N GLY A 29 -3.68 14.27 -7.31
CA GLY A 29 -2.28 14.45 -7.70
C GLY A 29 -1.29 13.67 -6.83
N GLY A 30 -1.62 12.45 -6.45
CA GLY A 30 -0.65 11.54 -5.84
C GLY A 30 0.26 10.90 -6.88
N LEU A 31 1.19 10.07 -6.42
CA LEU A 31 2.07 9.25 -7.28
C LEU A 31 1.30 8.56 -8.42
N ALA A 32 0.14 7.98 -8.14
CA ALA A 32 -0.72 7.32 -9.13
C ALA A 32 -1.22 8.29 -10.21
N GLY A 33 -1.82 9.42 -9.81
CA GLY A 33 -2.42 10.39 -10.71
C GLY A 33 -1.38 11.11 -11.56
N LEU A 34 -0.27 11.52 -10.96
CA LEU A 34 0.83 12.16 -11.67
C LEU A 34 1.51 11.20 -12.67
N SER A 35 1.76 9.95 -12.25
CA SER A 35 2.31 8.93 -13.15
C SER A 35 1.37 8.64 -14.31
N LEU A 36 0.05 8.56 -14.06
CA LEU A 36 -0.95 8.37 -15.12
C LEU A 36 -0.96 9.57 -16.08
N ALA A 37 -0.99 10.81 -15.54
CA ALA A 37 -1.02 12.03 -16.35
C ALA A 37 0.18 12.12 -17.30
N ILE A 38 1.39 11.82 -16.80
CA ILE A 38 2.61 11.81 -17.61
C ILE A 38 2.51 10.77 -18.74
N GLN A 39 2.05 9.57 -18.43
CA GLN A 39 1.95 8.50 -19.42
C GLN A 39 0.93 8.81 -20.51
N LEU A 40 -0.22 9.37 -20.13
CA LEU A 40 -1.26 9.79 -21.07
C LEU A 40 -0.79 10.95 -21.94
N LYS A 41 -0.11 11.93 -21.35
CA LYS A 41 0.44 13.04 -22.12
C LYS A 41 1.51 12.60 -23.11
N LYS A 42 2.39 11.67 -22.71
CA LYS A 42 3.36 11.03 -23.61
C LYS A 42 2.69 10.21 -24.73
N ALA A 43 1.47 9.72 -24.51
CA ALA A 43 0.67 9.01 -25.51
C ALA A 43 -0.13 9.95 -26.43
N GLY A 44 -0.03 11.27 -26.26
CA GLY A 44 -0.66 12.26 -27.14
C GLY A 44 -2.00 12.82 -26.65
N HIS A 45 -2.47 12.43 -25.46
CA HIS A 45 -3.77 12.88 -24.97
C HIS A 45 -3.75 14.27 -24.31
N SER A 46 -4.86 15.00 -24.38
CA SER A 46 -5.08 16.20 -23.58
C SER A 46 -5.55 15.84 -22.17
N VAL A 47 -4.78 16.24 -21.15
CA VAL A 47 -4.95 15.79 -19.78
C VAL A 47 -5.06 16.98 -18.84
N ILE A 48 -6.07 16.95 -17.98
CA ILE A 48 -6.20 17.81 -16.81
C ILE A 48 -6.15 16.97 -15.53
N LEU A 49 -5.36 17.42 -14.56
CA LEU A 49 -5.23 16.78 -13.25
C LEU A 49 -5.58 17.78 -12.15
N PHE A 50 -6.38 17.33 -11.18
CA PHE A 50 -6.81 18.13 -10.04
C PHE A 50 -6.17 17.63 -8.75
N GLU A 51 -5.49 18.51 -8.01
CA GLU A 51 -4.96 18.26 -6.68
C GLU A 51 -5.54 19.28 -5.69
N LYS A 52 -6.00 18.81 -4.53
CA LYS A 52 -6.65 19.64 -3.53
C LYS A 52 -5.66 20.44 -2.69
N GLU A 53 -4.41 19.99 -2.60
CA GLU A 53 -3.32 20.69 -1.91
C GLU A 53 -2.46 21.48 -2.92
N THR A 54 -1.40 22.14 -2.42
CA THR A 54 -0.34 22.79 -3.22
C THR A 54 0.99 22.06 -3.00
N TYR A 55 1.73 21.76 -4.07
CA TYR A 55 3.07 21.21 -4.02
C TYR A 55 4.13 22.28 -3.71
N PRO A 56 5.24 21.91 -3.02
CA PRO A 56 5.48 20.61 -2.41
C PRO A 56 4.72 20.43 -1.09
N PHE A 57 4.22 19.22 -0.81
CA PHE A 57 3.59 18.90 0.48
C PHE A 57 3.84 17.45 0.90
N HIS A 58 3.75 17.19 2.21
CA HIS A 58 3.96 15.85 2.75
C HIS A 58 2.67 15.03 2.73
N ARG A 59 2.84 13.71 2.57
CA ARG A 59 1.77 12.72 2.76
C ARG A 59 2.22 11.67 3.77
N VAL A 60 1.26 11.09 4.49
CA VAL A 60 1.51 9.93 5.37
C VAL A 60 1.83 8.71 4.51
N CYS A 61 3.10 8.30 4.55
CA CYS A 61 3.67 7.19 3.80
C CYS A 61 4.99 6.77 4.47
N GLY A 62 5.36 5.50 4.34
CA GLY A 62 6.64 4.97 4.82
C GLY A 62 7.84 5.32 3.93
N GLU A 63 7.62 5.95 2.77
CA GLU A 63 8.68 6.55 1.93
C GLU A 63 9.81 5.60 1.48
N TYR A 64 9.53 4.29 1.47
CA TYR A 64 10.34 3.24 0.85
C TYR A 64 9.71 2.77 -0.46
N ILE A 65 10.48 2.70 -1.54
CA ILE A 65 10.06 2.20 -2.85
C ILE A 65 10.93 0.99 -3.23
N SER A 66 10.31 -0.09 -3.70
CA SER A 66 11.03 -1.26 -4.23
C SER A 66 11.85 -0.89 -5.47
N MET A 67 13.03 -1.48 -5.63
CA MET A 67 13.86 -1.27 -6.83
C MET A 67 13.17 -1.69 -8.14
N GLU A 68 12.12 -2.52 -8.08
CA GLU A 68 11.29 -2.87 -9.24
C GLU A 68 10.64 -1.65 -9.91
N SER A 69 10.47 -0.55 -9.17
CA SER A 69 9.88 0.68 -9.70
C SER A 69 10.90 1.61 -10.33
N TRP A 70 12.20 1.31 -10.23
CA TRP A 70 13.27 2.17 -10.70
C TRP A 70 13.11 2.50 -12.18
N ASP A 71 13.10 1.47 -13.03
CA ASP A 71 13.03 1.62 -14.49
C ASP A 71 11.74 2.32 -14.95
N PHE A 72 10.63 2.07 -14.26
CA PHE A 72 9.39 2.77 -14.56
C PHE A 72 9.50 4.27 -14.25
N LEU A 73 9.99 4.61 -13.05
CA LEU A 73 10.08 5.98 -12.57
C LEU A 73 11.05 6.80 -13.43
N THR A 74 12.16 6.20 -13.85
CA THR A 74 13.09 6.81 -14.82
C THR A 74 12.45 6.96 -16.20
N THR A 75 11.69 5.96 -16.67
CA THR A 75 10.94 6.03 -17.94
C THR A 75 9.91 7.17 -17.97
N ILE A 76 9.25 7.47 -16.85
CA ILE A 76 8.34 8.62 -16.78
C ILE A 76 9.07 9.96 -16.58
N GLY A 77 10.39 9.95 -16.40
CA GLY A 77 11.26 11.12 -16.48
C GLY A 77 11.89 11.56 -15.15
N LEU A 78 11.82 10.74 -14.10
CA LEU A 78 12.51 11.05 -12.85
C LEU A 78 14.00 10.74 -12.96
N ASP A 79 14.83 11.70 -12.57
CA ASP A 79 16.25 11.51 -12.34
C ASP A 79 16.48 11.08 -10.88
N LEU A 80 16.26 9.80 -10.60
CA LEU A 80 16.35 9.25 -9.25
C LEU A 80 17.76 9.40 -8.65
N GLU A 81 18.80 9.31 -9.47
CA GLU A 81 20.18 9.51 -9.02
C GLU A 81 20.41 10.98 -8.63
N GLY A 82 20.03 11.92 -9.50
CA GLY A 82 20.14 13.35 -9.22
C GLY A 82 19.27 13.84 -8.06
N MET A 83 18.20 13.12 -7.73
CA MET A 83 17.35 13.40 -6.56
C MET A 83 18.01 13.04 -5.21
N GLY A 84 19.13 12.32 -5.22
CA GLY A 84 19.84 11.94 -3.98
C GLY A 84 19.07 10.95 -3.11
N VAL A 85 18.38 10.00 -3.74
CA VAL A 85 17.66 8.93 -3.03
C VAL A 85 18.61 8.04 -2.23
N SER A 86 18.14 7.49 -1.12
CA SER A 86 18.92 6.50 -0.37
C SER A 86 18.83 5.13 -1.04
N HIS A 87 19.87 4.30 -0.95
CA HIS A 87 19.82 2.92 -1.42
C HIS A 87 19.75 1.96 -0.24
N ILE A 88 18.74 1.10 -0.22
CA ILE A 88 18.41 0.20 0.89
C ILE A 88 18.57 -1.24 0.42
N ASN A 89 19.43 -2.00 1.08
CA ASN A 89 19.69 -3.42 0.76
C ASN A 89 19.68 -4.34 1.98
N LYS A 90 19.28 -3.81 3.15
CA LYS A 90 19.16 -4.55 4.40
C LYS A 90 17.80 -4.32 5.04
N LEU A 91 17.29 -5.36 5.67
CA LEU A 91 16.12 -5.35 6.53
C LEU A 91 16.55 -5.62 7.96
N GLN A 92 16.05 -4.82 8.89
CA GLN A 92 16.07 -5.09 10.31
C GLN A 92 14.63 -5.25 10.81
N LEU A 93 14.33 -6.35 11.50
CA LEU A 93 13.02 -6.61 12.10
C LEU A 93 13.19 -6.82 13.61
N SER A 94 12.50 -6.04 14.45
CA SER A 94 12.50 -6.28 15.90
C SER A 94 11.13 -6.73 16.42
N SER A 95 11.13 -7.74 17.29
CA SER A 95 9.92 -8.16 18.01
C SER A 95 9.59 -7.18 19.14
N PRO A 96 8.37 -7.20 19.70
CA PRO A 96 8.03 -6.37 20.85
C PRO A 96 8.95 -6.60 22.06
N GLY A 97 9.50 -7.81 22.22
CA GLY A 97 10.48 -8.13 23.28
C GLY A 97 11.92 -7.71 22.97
N GLY A 98 12.18 -7.07 21.83
CA GLY A 98 13.51 -6.55 21.46
C GLY A 98 14.41 -7.50 20.68
N ARG A 99 13.97 -8.73 20.37
CA ARG A 99 14.75 -9.67 19.54
C ARG A 99 14.87 -9.10 18.13
N LEU A 100 16.09 -9.02 17.62
CA LEU A 100 16.41 -8.55 16.28
C LEU A 100 16.59 -9.71 15.30
N LEU A 101 16.16 -9.47 14.07
CA LEU A 101 16.48 -10.23 12.89
C LEU A 101 17.05 -9.27 11.85
N HIS A 102 18.19 -9.64 11.27
CA HIS A 102 18.80 -8.94 10.15
C HIS A 102 18.76 -9.83 8.92
N GLN A 103 18.40 -9.23 7.78
CA GLN A 103 18.31 -9.94 6.52
C GLN A 103 18.79 -9.05 5.38
N ARG A 104 19.53 -9.61 4.42
CA ARG A 104 19.80 -8.90 3.16
C ARG A 104 18.53 -8.88 2.30
N LEU A 105 18.29 -7.77 1.63
CA LEU A 105 17.27 -7.59 0.60
C LEU A 105 17.98 -7.61 -0.76
N PRO A 106 18.01 -8.75 -1.48
CA PRO A 106 18.79 -8.86 -2.72
C PRO A 106 18.40 -7.82 -3.78
N LEU A 107 17.10 -7.55 -3.92
CA LEU A 107 16.59 -6.52 -4.80
C LEU A 107 16.64 -5.13 -4.15
N GLY A 108 16.37 -5.07 -2.85
CA GLY A 108 16.39 -3.83 -2.09
C GLY A 108 15.31 -2.83 -2.51
N GLY A 109 15.58 -1.57 -2.21
CA GLY A 109 14.72 -0.45 -2.50
C GLY A 109 15.46 0.86 -2.26
N PHE A 110 14.72 1.96 -2.33
CA PHE A 110 15.25 3.28 -2.08
C PHE A 110 14.28 4.12 -1.27
N GLY A 111 14.82 5.05 -0.49
CA GLY A 111 14.05 6.00 0.27
C GLY A 111 14.00 7.36 -0.41
N VAL A 112 12.79 7.90 -0.55
CA VAL A 112 12.55 9.24 -1.09
C VAL A 112 11.27 9.81 -0.50
N SER A 113 11.30 11.08 -0.09
CA SER A 113 10.11 11.69 0.49
C SER A 113 9.00 11.87 -0.54
N ARG A 114 7.75 11.76 -0.09
CA ARG A 114 6.57 12.10 -0.93
C ARG A 114 6.53 13.58 -1.29
N ASN A 115 7.15 14.43 -0.47
CA ASN A 115 7.28 15.86 -0.73
C ASN A 115 8.10 16.10 -2.01
N LEU A 116 9.32 15.53 -2.06
CA LEU A 116 10.20 15.65 -3.22
C LEU A 116 9.67 14.87 -4.44
N LEU A 117 9.23 13.63 -4.25
CA LEU A 117 8.79 12.76 -5.34
C LEU A 117 7.56 13.32 -6.06
N ASP A 118 6.50 13.66 -5.33
CA ASP A 118 5.27 14.15 -5.95
C ASP A 118 5.51 15.52 -6.61
N PHE A 119 6.29 16.40 -5.98
CA PHE A 119 6.63 17.70 -6.56
C PHE A 119 7.40 17.54 -7.88
N THR A 120 8.42 16.68 -7.90
CA THR A 120 9.22 16.45 -9.12
C THR A 120 8.36 15.88 -10.25
N LEU A 121 7.48 14.92 -9.95
CA LEU A 121 6.52 14.40 -10.92
C LEU A 121 5.52 15.45 -11.41
N CYS A 122 5.05 16.35 -10.54
CA CYS A 122 4.20 17.47 -10.92
C CYS A 122 4.92 18.39 -11.93
N GLN A 123 6.18 18.72 -11.67
CA GLN A 123 6.98 19.55 -12.57
C GLN A 123 7.22 18.87 -13.92
N ILE A 124 7.46 17.55 -13.93
CA ILE A 124 7.55 16.77 -15.16
C ILE A 124 6.21 16.80 -15.93
N ALA A 125 5.09 16.58 -15.26
CA ALA A 125 3.76 16.62 -15.89
C ALA A 125 3.48 17.98 -16.53
N ARG A 126 3.77 19.08 -15.82
CA ARG A 126 3.65 20.45 -16.34
C ARG A 126 4.53 20.70 -17.55
N LYS A 127 5.80 20.28 -17.48
CA LYS A 127 6.75 20.43 -18.59
C LYS A 127 6.30 19.67 -19.84
N LEU A 128 5.59 18.55 -19.68
CA LEU A 128 4.99 17.80 -20.78
C LEU A 128 3.69 18.41 -21.31
N GLY A 129 3.14 19.44 -20.65
CA GLY A 129 1.89 20.12 -21.03
C GLY A 129 0.62 19.48 -20.47
N VAL A 130 0.71 18.79 -19.33
CA VAL A 130 -0.47 18.44 -18.52
C VAL A 130 -0.95 19.71 -17.82
N THR A 131 -2.26 20.00 -17.88
CA THR A 131 -2.85 21.05 -17.04
C THR A 131 -2.99 20.52 -15.62
N VAL A 132 -2.22 21.05 -14.68
CA VAL A 132 -2.28 20.67 -13.27
C VAL A 132 -2.92 21.79 -12.45
N MET A 133 -4.13 21.54 -11.97
CA MET A 133 -4.93 22.43 -11.12
C MET A 133 -4.71 22.10 -9.65
N GLU A 134 -3.86 22.86 -8.97
CA GLU A 134 -3.66 22.81 -7.51
C GLU A 134 -4.77 23.56 -6.77
N ASN A 135 -4.89 23.36 -5.45
CA ASN A 135 -5.98 23.93 -4.63
C ASN A 135 -7.37 23.68 -5.23
N THR A 136 -7.52 22.58 -5.97
CA THR A 136 -8.73 22.25 -6.72
C THR A 136 -9.21 20.88 -6.33
N ARG A 137 -10.19 20.84 -5.43
CA ARG A 137 -10.79 19.60 -4.96
C ARG A 137 -11.87 19.17 -5.93
N VAL A 138 -11.80 17.93 -6.42
CA VAL A 138 -12.93 17.28 -7.09
C VAL A 138 -13.94 16.85 -6.03
N ASN A 139 -15.15 17.38 -6.15
CA ASN A 139 -16.28 17.12 -5.24
C ASN A 139 -17.13 15.95 -5.72
N ASN A 140 -17.27 15.80 -7.04
CA ASN A 140 -17.97 14.67 -7.66
C ASN A 140 -17.59 14.49 -9.13
N ILE A 141 -17.95 13.33 -9.68
CA ILE A 141 -17.90 13.07 -11.11
C ILE A 141 -19.22 12.42 -11.50
N HIS A 142 -19.87 12.96 -12.53
CA HIS A 142 -21.09 12.44 -13.11
C HIS A 142 -20.81 11.96 -14.53
N PHE A 143 -21.34 10.79 -14.88
CA PHE A 143 -21.32 10.30 -16.25
C PHE A 143 -22.70 10.48 -16.87
N ASP A 144 -22.76 11.25 -17.96
CA ASP A 144 -23.97 11.51 -18.72
C ASP A 144 -23.62 11.79 -20.19
N ASN A 145 -24.46 11.34 -21.12
CA ASN A 145 -24.28 11.54 -22.56
C ASN A 145 -22.85 11.20 -23.05
N GLU A 146 -22.32 10.05 -22.65
CA GLU A 146 -20.97 9.57 -22.98
C GLU A 146 -19.82 10.48 -22.52
N ARG A 147 -20.08 11.41 -21.59
CA ARG A 147 -19.07 12.34 -21.05
C ARG A 147 -19.10 12.40 -19.54
N HIS A 148 -17.99 12.86 -18.98
CA HIS A 148 -17.79 13.00 -17.55
C HIS A 148 -17.83 14.48 -17.17
N LEU A 149 -18.84 14.88 -16.39
CA LEU A 149 -18.88 16.17 -15.72
C LEU A 149 -18.15 16.06 -14.38
N VAL A 150 -17.01 16.73 -14.28
CA VAL A 150 -16.16 16.78 -13.08
C VAL A 150 -16.47 18.06 -12.32
N GLU A 151 -17.12 17.91 -11.16
CA GLU A 151 -17.44 19.03 -10.27
C GLU A 151 -16.24 19.33 -9.38
N THR A 152 -15.71 20.56 -9.42
CA THR A 152 -14.58 20.96 -8.59
C THR A 152 -14.88 22.16 -7.70
N SER A 153 -13.97 22.49 -6.78
CA SER A 153 -14.05 23.71 -5.96
C SER A 153 -13.80 24.99 -6.75
N GLN A 154 -13.30 24.92 -8.00
CA GLN A 154 -12.98 26.09 -8.84
C GLN A 154 -13.80 26.14 -10.13
N GLY A 155 -14.85 25.32 -10.26
CA GLY A 155 -15.70 25.23 -11.44
C GLY A 155 -15.81 23.82 -11.98
N ASN A 156 -16.68 23.64 -12.97
CA ASN A 156 -16.95 22.34 -13.57
C ASN A 156 -16.17 22.17 -14.87
N ILE A 157 -15.66 20.96 -15.10
CA ILE A 157 -14.95 20.59 -16.32
C ILE A 157 -15.62 19.37 -16.94
N VAL A 158 -15.68 19.31 -18.27
CA VAL A 158 -16.15 18.14 -19.01
C VAL A 158 -14.96 17.45 -19.64
N ALA A 159 -14.93 16.11 -19.55
CA ALA A 159 -13.94 15.28 -20.22
C ALA A 159 -14.59 14.01 -20.80
N SER A 160 -13.97 13.40 -21.79
CA SER A 160 -14.44 12.12 -22.36
C SER A 160 -14.26 10.97 -21.35
N VAL A 161 -13.10 10.94 -20.67
CA VAL A 161 -12.76 9.92 -19.67
C VAL A 161 -12.41 10.60 -18.35
N ALA A 162 -12.85 10.03 -17.23
CA ALA A 162 -12.34 10.43 -15.91
C ALA A 162 -11.66 9.29 -15.17
N CYS A 163 -10.61 9.65 -14.42
CA CYS A 163 -9.85 8.75 -13.57
C CYS A 163 -9.85 9.22 -12.11
N GLY A 164 -10.13 8.33 -11.17
CA GLY A 164 -10.02 8.58 -9.74
C GLY A 164 -8.69 8.09 -9.17
N ALA A 165 -7.82 9.02 -8.78
CA ALA A 165 -6.54 8.78 -8.13
C ALA A 165 -6.46 9.47 -6.75
N PHE A 166 -7.61 9.67 -6.10
CA PHE A 166 -7.77 10.45 -4.86
C PHE A 166 -7.37 9.69 -3.57
N GLY A 167 -6.64 8.58 -3.70
CA GLY A 167 -5.99 7.89 -2.59
C GLY A 167 -6.90 6.96 -1.79
N LYS A 168 -6.58 6.80 -0.50
CA LYS A 168 -7.13 5.76 0.39
C LYS A 168 -8.62 5.91 0.64
N ARG A 169 -9.09 7.15 0.73
CA ARG A 169 -10.50 7.50 0.96
C ARG A 169 -10.74 8.98 0.62
N SER A 170 -11.86 9.26 -0.02
CA SER A 170 -12.31 10.59 -0.42
C SER A 170 -13.81 10.79 -0.10
N ASN A 171 -14.26 12.05 -0.11
CA ASN A 171 -15.69 12.39 -0.04
C ASN A 171 -16.47 11.80 -1.22
N ILE A 172 -15.80 11.61 -2.36
CA ILE A 172 -16.36 10.93 -3.54
C ILE A 172 -16.76 9.49 -3.19
N ASP A 173 -15.93 8.75 -2.45
CA ASP A 173 -16.26 7.38 -2.04
C ASP A 173 -17.53 7.33 -1.18
N ILE A 174 -17.73 8.34 -0.32
CA ILE A 174 -18.91 8.48 0.53
C ILE A 174 -20.13 8.79 -0.33
N LYS A 175 -20.02 9.75 -1.26
CA LYS A 175 -21.12 10.17 -2.14
C LYS A 175 -21.56 9.03 -3.06
N TRP A 176 -20.61 8.25 -3.59
CA TRP A 176 -20.89 7.06 -4.40
C TRP A 176 -21.27 5.83 -3.59
N LYS A 177 -21.30 5.93 -2.25
CA LYS A 177 -21.64 4.84 -1.33
C LYS A 177 -20.82 3.58 -1.62
N ARG A 178 -19.52 3.73 -1.90
CA ARG A 178 -18.66 2.60 -2.26
C ARG A 178 -18.63 1.56 -1.13
N PRO A 179 -18.68 0.25 -1.43
CA PRO A 179 -18.91 -0.79 -0.42
C PRO A 179 -17.98 -0.73 0.80
N PHE A 180 -16.68 -0.45 0.58
CA PHE A 180 -15.68 -0.40 1.66
C PHE A 180 -15.93 0.72 2.68
N VAL A 181 -16.67 1.77 2.33
CA VAL A 181 -17.01 2.88 3.23
C VAL A 181 -18.01 2.43 4.29
N SER A 182 -18.97 1.60 3.89
CA SER A 182 -20.08 1.14 4.75
C SER A 182 -19.73 -0.11 5.57
N GLN A 183 -18.61 -0.79 5.25
CA GLN A 183 -18.22 -2.07 5.85
C GLN A 183 -17.42 -1.97 7.15
N SER A 184 -17.13 -0.76 7.66
CA SER A 184 -16.42 -0.56 8.93
C SER A 184 -17.31 -0.96 10.14
N LYS A 185 -17.48 -2.26 10.37
CA LYS A 185 -18.32 -2.83 11.44
C LYS A 185 -17.76 -2.64 12.85
N ASN A 186 -16.51 -2.17 13.00
CA ASN A 186 -15.95 -1.79 14.30
C ASN A 186 -14.96 -0.60 14.20
N LYS A 187 -15.36 0.59 14.68
CA LYS A 187 -14.55 1.81 14.65
C LYS A 187 -13.17 1.64 15.31
N LEU A 188 -13.04 0.73 16.28
CA LEU A 188 -11.79 0.49 17.01
C LEU A 188 -10.77 -0.35 16.23
N ASN A 189 -11.20 -1.08 15.19
CA ASN A 189 -10.32 -1.82 14.30
C ASN A 189 -9.78 -0.98 13.14
N ASN A 190 -10.17 0.30 13.06
CA ASN A 190 -9.64 1.20 12.05
C ASN A 190 -8.16 1.45 12.29
N PHE A 191 -7.37 1.37 11.21
CA PHE A 191 -5.96 1.68 11.27
C PHE A 191 -5.73 3.21 11.22
N ILE A 192 -4.73 3.63 11.97
CA ILE A 192 -4.20 5.00 12.06
C ILE A 192 -2.75 4.94 11.62
N GLY A 193 -2.38 5.84 10.71
CA GLY A 193 -1.00 6.08 10.30
C GLY A 193 -0.48 7.36 10.92
N VAL A 194 0.74 7.33 11.46
CA VAL A 194 1.45 8.50 11.98
C VAL A 194 2.83 8.53 11.35
N LYS A 195 3.27 9.71 10.92
CA LYS A 195 4.56 9.92 10.26
C LYS A 195 5.27 11.12 10.87
N TYR A 196 6.57 10.94 11.07
CA TYR A 196 7.55 11.99 11.32
C TYR A 196 8.66 11.94 10.28
N HIS A 197 9.30 13.09 10.11
CA HIS A 197 10.66 13.16 9.60
C HIS A 197 11.58 13.45 10.77
N ILE A 198 12.64 12.65 10.92
CA ILE A 198 13.54 12.70 12.06
C ILE A 198 15.00 12.67 11.59
N LYS A 199 15.92 13.10 12.44
CA LYS A 199 17.33 12.68 12.37
C LYS A 199 17.54 11.50 13.31
N SER A 200 18.33 10.54 12.86
CA SER A 200 18.62 9.30 13.58
C SER A 200 20.00 8.77 13.16
N ASP A 201 20.62 8.00 14.05
CA ASP A 201 21.83 7.21 13.81
C ASP A 201 21.55 5.86 13.10
N HIS A 202 20.30 5.60 12.72
CA HIS A 202 19.91 4.37 12.05
C HIS A 202 20.72 4.15 10.75
N PRO A 203 21.21 2.92 10.46
CA PRO A 203 22.05 2.71 9.29
C PRO A 203 21.41 3.16 7.98
N PRO A 204 22.14 3.90 7.12
CA PRO A 204 21.58 4.57 5.95
C PRO A 204 21.11 3.61 4.85
N ASP A 205 21.61 2.38 4.84
CA ASP A 205 21.34 1.35 3.84
C ASP A 205 20.30 0.29 4.30
N THR A 206 19.64 0.56 5.43
CA THR A 206 18.78 -0.41 6.12
C THR A 206 17.38 0.14 6.30
N ILE A 207 16.36 -0.62 5.90
CA ILE A 207 14.98 -0.39 6.36
C ILE A 207 14.76 -1.19 7.64
N ALA A 208 14.18 -0.55 8.66
CA ALA A 208 13.78 -1.26 9.88
C ALA A 208 12.27 -1.32 10.02
N LEU A 209 11.79 -2.44 10.57
CA LEU A 209 10.43 -2.67 10.99
C LEU A 209 10.45 -3.10 12.45
N HIS A 210 9.84 -2.30 13.31
CA HIS A 210 9.77 -2.57 14.73
C HIS A 210 8.34 -2.89 15.12
N LEU A 211 8.11 -4.14 15.53
CA LEU A 211 6.78 -4.63 15.88
C LEU A 211 6.40 -4.20 17.29
N PHE A 212 5.14 -3.85 17.47
CA PHE A 212 4.54 -3.57 18.79
C PHE A 212 3.10 -4.12 18.82
N PRO A 213 2.44 -4.17 19.98
CA PRO A 213 1.09 -4.70 20.05
C PRO A 213 0.14 -3.99 19.08
N GLN A 214 -0.41 -4.75 18.13
CA GLN A 214 -1.35 -4.28 17.10
C GLN A 214 -0.80 -3.17 16.18
N GLY A 215 0.50 -3.24 15.86
CA GLY A 215 1.08 -2.36 14.85
C GLY A 215 2.55 -2.61 14.59
N TYR A 216 3.12 -1.79 13.73
CA TYR A 216 4.55 -1.74 13.47
C TYR A 216 4.98 -0.33 13.11
N CYS A 217 6.25 -0.02 13.35
CA CYS A 217 6.89 1.23 12.98
C CYS A 217 8.03 0.94 12.01
N GLY A 218 7.99 1.60 10.87
CA GLY A 218 9.04 1.61 9.87
C GLY A 218 9.99 2.79 10.06
N ILE A 219 11.27 2.56 9.82
CA ILE A 219 12.26 3.62 9.67
C ILE A 219 13.07 3.38 8.39
N VAL A 220 13.22 4.41 7.58
CA VAL A 220 14.03 4.39 6.35
C VAL A 220 14.65 5.75 6.13
N ARG A 221 15.93 5.77 5.72
CA ARG A 221 16.59 7.01 5.30
C ARG A 221 15.97 7.52 4.00
N ILE A 222 15.74 8.81 3.89
CA ILE A 222 15.31 9.51 2.67
C ILE A 222 16.42 10.49 2.24
N GLU A 223 16.12 11.44 1.35
CA GLU A 223 17.08 12.45 0.92
C GLU A 223 17.60 13.32 2.09
N LYS A 224 18.78 13.94 1.92
CA LYS A 224 19.37 14.93 2.86
C LYS A 224 19.62 14.45 4.29
N ASP A 225 20.02 13.18 4.47
CA ASP A 225 20.30 12.57 5.77
C ASP A 225 19.11 12.61 6.77
N ILE A 226 17.89 12.73 6.24
CA ILE A 226 16.66 12.66 7.02
C ILE A 226 16.13 11.22 6.99
N TYR A 227 15.41 10.82 8.03
CA TYR A 227 14.76 9.52 8.13
C TYR A 227 13.24 9.70 8.21
N ASN A 228 12.51 8.90 7.44
CA ASN A 228 11.10 8.69 7.65
C ASN A 228 10.93 7.75 8.84
N LEU A 229 10.19 8.19 9.86
CA LEU A 229 9.66 7.32 10.92
C LEU A 229 8.14 7.30 10.77
N CYS A 230 7.60 6.17 10.33
CA CYS A 230 6.18 6.03 10.07
C CYS A 230 5.64 4.75 10.68
N TYR A 231 4.52 4.81 11.37
CA TYR A 231 3.91 3.63 11.97
C TYR A 231 2.43 3.51 11.68
N LEU A 232 1.99 2.26 11.64
CA LEU A 232 0.59 1.87 11.51
C LEU A 232 0.14 1.24 12.82
N THR A 233 -0.96 1.72 13.38
CA THR A 233 -1.53 1.27 14.65
C THR A 233 -3.05 1.22 14.55
N THR A 234 -3.75 0.75 15.58
CA THR A 234 -5.23 0.73 15.61
C THR A 234 -5.80 1.90 16.42
N ALA A 235 -7.03 2.29 16.12
CA ALA A 235 -7.78 3.25 16.94
C ALA A 235 -7.92 2.78 18.40
N ALA A 236 -7.99 1.46 18.63
CA ALA A 236 -7.97 0.89 19.97
C ALA A 236 -6.67 1.19 20.75
N ASN A 237 -5.50 1.21 20.09
CA ASN A 237 -4.25 1.61 20.73
C ASN A 237 -4.29 3.09 21.17
N LEU A 238 -4.76 3.97 20.29
CA LEU A 238 -4.88 5.39 20.59
C LEU A 238 -5.87 5.64 21.74
N GLN A 239 -7.02 4.95 21.74
CA GLN A 239 -7.99 5.05 22.82
C GLN A 239 -7.43 4.57 24.16
N ARG A 240 -6.70 3.44 24.18
CA ARG A 240 -6.03 2.93 25.39
C ARG A 240 -5.01 3.91 25.97
N ALA A 241 -4.43 4.77 25.13
CA ALA A 241 -3.54 5.83 25.53
C ALA A 241 -4.24 7.17 25.81
N GLY A 242 -5.57 7.17 26.03
CA GLY A 242 -6.33 8.38 26.35
C GLY A 242 -6.49 9.34 25.17
N GLY A 243 -6.34 8.88 23.93
CA GLY A 243 -6.43 9.74 22.74
C GLY A 243 -5.15 10.53 22.44
N ASN A 244 -4.06 10.26 23.16
CA ASN A 244 -2.81 11.02 23.05
C ASN A 244 -1.73 10.22 22.29
N ILE A 245 -1.20 10.81 21.21
CA ILE A 245 -0.17 10.17 20.37
C ILE A 245 1.12 9.94 21.16
N ALA A 246 1.64 10.94 21.87
CA ALA A 246 2.87 10.82 22.67
C ALA A 246 2.72 9.78 23.81
N GLY A 247 1.53 9.70 24.42
CA GLY A 247 1.20 8.67 25.41
C GLY A 247 1.21 7.27 24.80
N MET A 248 0.64 7.10 23.60
CA MET A 248 0.66 5.84 22.85
C MET A 248 2.07 5.43 22.45
N GLU A 249 2.88 6.39 21.96
CA GLU A 249 4.29 6.18 21.63
C GLU A 249 5.07 5.67 22.85
N ARG A 250 4.89 6.30 24.01
CA ARG A 250 5.57 5.90 25.25
C ARG A 250 5.14 4.54 25.78
N THR A 251 3.84 4.26 25.80
CA THR A 251 3.25 3.11 26.53
C THR A 251 3.04 1.87 25.66
N ILE A 252 2.84 2.03 24.36
CA ILE A 252 2.52 0.93 23.43
C ILE A 252 3.67 0.65 22.49
N LEU A 253 4.18 1.68 21.80
CA LEU A 253 5.32 1.51 20.88
C LEU A 253 6.61 1.26 21.67
N GLY A 254 6.79 2.00 22.77
CA GLY A 254 7.94 1.88 23.67
C GLY A 254 8.07 0.56 24.43
N VAL A 255 7.13 -0.38 24.26
CA VAL A 255 7.32 -1.79 24.68
C VAL A 255 8.50 -2.40 23.93
N ASN A 256 8.68 -2.03 22.66
CA ASN A 256 9.85 -2.43 21.88
C ASN A 256 11.05 -1.57 22.28
N PRO A 257 12.12 -2.14 22.86
CA PRO A 257 13.23 -1.36 23.40
C PRO A 257 13.97 -0.54 22.34
N HIS A 258 14.00 -1.02 21.07
CA HIS A 258 14.59 -0.29 19.96
C HIS A 258 13.77 0.96 19.61
N LEU A 259 12.44 0.84 19.55
CA LEU A 259 11.57 2.01 19.35
C LEU A 259 11.62 2.96 20.52
N LYS A 260 11.68 2.44 21.75
CA LYS A 260 11.80 3.28 22.95
C LYS A 260 13.04 4.18 22.84
N LYS A 261 14.18 3.60 22.46
CA LYS A 261 15.44 4.31 22.25
C LYS A 261 15.31 5.35 21.13
N ILE A 262 14.83 4.94 19.95
CA ILE A 262 14.68 5.82 18.79
C ILE A 262 13.78 7.02 19.13
N LEU A 263 12.61 6.77 19.73
CA LEU A 263 11.64 7.82 20.07
C LEU A 263 12.13 8.77 21.19
N SER A 264 13.06 8.33 22.04
CA SER A 264 13.64 9.19 23.09
C SER A 264 14.84 10.01 22.62
N GLU A 265 15.55 9.54 21.59
CA GLU A 265 16.83 10.12 21.16
C GLU A 265 16.73 10.86 19.82
N CYS A 266 15.70 10.60 19.00
CA CYS A 266 15.58 11.23 17.69
C CYS A 266 15.28 12.72 17.78
N GLU A 267 15.92 13.51 16.91
CA GLU A 267 15.55 14.91 16.66
C GLU A 267 14.43 14.94 15.62
N ARG A 268 13.28 15.53 15.94
CA ARG A 268 12.20 15.70 14.96
C ARG A 268 12.49 16.90 14.07
N VAL A 269 12.38 16.71 12.75
CA VAL A 269 12.54 17.80 11.76
C VAL A 269 11.36 18.79 11.84
N HIS A 270 10.19 18.30 12.23
CA HIS A 270 8.98 19.10 12.50
C HIS A 270 8.35 18.64 13.82
N GLU A 271 7.77 19.56 14.60
CA GLU A 271 7.20 19.23 15.91
C GLU A 271 6.00 18.28 15.80
N ASP A 272 5.07 18.59 14.90
CA ASP A 272 3.81 17.85 14.76
C ASP A 272 3.91 16.69 13.73
N PRO A 273 3.35 15.51 14.06
CA PRO A 273 3.25 14.42 13.10
C PRO A 273 2.22 14.72 12.00
N LEU A 274 2.47 14.14 10.82
CA LEU A 274 1.39 13.91 9.87
C LEU A 274 0.61 12.66 10.28
N THR A 275 -0.71 12.78 10.30
CA THR A 275 -1.60 11.67 10.69
C THR A 275 -2.68 11.40 9.64
N ILE A 276 -3.12 10.15 9.59
CA ILE A 276 -4.28 9.74 8.81
C ILE A 276 -5.02 8.65 9.57
N SER A 277 -6.34 8.66 9.47
CA SER A 277 -7.21 7.66 10.10
C SER A 277 -8.07 6.94 9.06
N GLN A 278 -8.77 5.89 9.50
CA GLN A 278 -9.75 5.16 8.68
C GLN A 278 -9.12 4.53 7.44
N ILE A 279 -7.90 4.03 7.57
CA ILE A 279 -7.26 3.23 6.53
C ILE A 279 -7.98 1.88 6.48
N SER A 280 -8.54 1.55 5.32
CA SER A 280 -9.14 0.26 5.02
C SER A 280 -8.28 -0.48 3.99
N PHE A 281 -8.06 -1.77 4.25
CA PHE A 281 -7.39 -2.71 3.34
C PHE A 281 -8.41 -3.62 2.64
N ASP A 282 -9.68 -3.23 2.64
CA ASP A 282 -10.74 -3.99 1.97
C ASP A 282 -10.55 -3.96 0.46
N LYS A 283 -11.10 -4.97 -0.21
CA LYS A 283 -11.14 -5.01 -1.67
C LYS A 283 -11.96 -3.82 -2.18
N LYS A 284 -11.44 -3.17 -3.22
CA LYS A 284 -12.07 -2.04 -3.89
C LYS A 284 -12.33 -2.38 -5.35
N ASP A 285 -13.41 -1.82 -5.89
CA ASP A 285 -13.69 -1.90 -7.31
C ASP A 285 -12.73 -0.98 -8.08
N GLN A 286 -12.34 -1.41 -9.28
CA GLN A 286 -11.42 -0.67 -10.16
C GLN A 286 -12.16 0.30 -11.08
N VAL A 287 -13.48 0.15 -11.22
CA VAL A 287 -14.36 1.04 -11.98
C VAL A 287 -15.60 1.30 -11.15
N THR A 288 -16.03 2.56 -11.08
CA THR A 288 -17.28 2.93 -10.39
C THR A 288 -17.88 4.14 -11.10
N ASN A 289 -19.17 4.11 -11.43
CA ASN A 289 -19.88 5.19 -12.12
C ASN A 289 -19.14 5.66 -13.39
N HIS A 290 -18.66 4.71 -14.21
CA HIS A 290 -17.83 4.93 -15.42
C HIS A 290 -16.45 5.56 -15.18
N VAL A 291 -16.08 5.87 -13.93
CA VAL A 291 -14.75 6.38 -13.58
C VAL A 291 -13.78 5.22 -13.35
N LEU A 292 -12.63 5.25 -14.03
CA LEU A 292 -11.53 4.32 -13.83
C LEU A 292 -10.75 4.72 -12.57
N LEU A 293 -10.48 3.78 -11.66
CA LEU A 293 -9.79 4.06 -10.41
C LEU A 293 -8.33 3.60 -10.48
N ALA A 294 -7.43 4.35 -9.83
CA ALA A 294 -6.00 4.07 -9.82
C ALA A 294 -5.39 4.19 -8.41
N GLY A 295 -4.30 3.45 -8.17
CA GLY A 295 -3.60 3.40 -6.89
C GLY A 295 -4.52 3.00 -5.73
N ASP A 296 -4.33 3.63 -4.55
CA ASP A 296 -5.10 3.34 -3.34
C ASP A 296 -6.64 3.48 -3.52
N ALA A 297 -7.10 4.20 -4.54
CA ALA A 297 -8.53 4.33 -4.85
C ALA A 297 -9.11 3.06 -5.49
N ALA A 298 -8.29 2.32 -6.24
CA ALA A 298 -8.61 1.04 -6.86
C ALA A 298 -8.28 -0.18 -5.99
N GLY A 299 -7.42 -0.01 -4.98
CA GLY A 299 -7.08 -1.07 -4.04
C GLY A 299 -5.83 -0.71 -3.24
N MET A 300 -5.77 -1.19 -2.00
CA MET A 300 -4.66 -0.92 -1.09
C MET A 300 -4.08 -2.22 -0.57
N ILE A 301 -2.76 -2.35 -0.59
CA ILE A 301 -2.05 -3.45 0.07
C ILE A 301 -1.57 -3.01 1.45
N THR A 302 -1.29 -3.99 2.33
CA THR A 302 -0.70 -3.70 3.63
C THR A 302 0.68 -3.05 3.44
N PRO A 303 1.02 -1.97 4.18
CA PRO A 303 2.26 -1.25 3.91
C PRO A 303 3.52 -2.03 4.34
N LEU A 304 3.35 -3.15 5.04
CA LEU A 304 4.43 -4.05 5.47
C LEU A 304 5.22 -4.63 4.30
N CYS A 305 4.60 -4.80 3.13
CA CYS A 305 5.26 -5.35 1.95
C CYS A 305 6.14 -4.32 1.22
N GLY A 306 6.04 -3.01 1.52
CA GLY A 306 6.84 -1.98 0.85
C GLY A 306 6.44 -1.66 -0.60
N ASN A 307 5.58 -2.46 -1.25
CA ASN A 307 5.15 -2.22 -2.64
C ASN A 307 4.02 -1.17 -2.78
N GLY A 308 3.57 -0.52 -1.70
CA GLY A 308 2.44 0.40 -1.75
C GLY A 308 2.64 1.57 -2.71
N MET A 309 3.89 2.03 -2.86
CA MET A 309 4.28 3.02 -3.87
C MET A 309 4.68 2.41 -5.22
N SER A 310 4.98 1.11 -5.25
CA SER A 310 5.36 0.36 -6.46
C SER A 310 4.18 -0.21 -7.25
N ILE A 311 2.99 -0.32 -6.69
CA ILE A 311 1.81 -0.80 -7.44
C ILE A 311 1.22 0.29 -8.34
N PRO A 312 1.07 1.55 -7.88
CA PRO A 312 0.56 2.62 -8.72
C PRO A 312 1.41 2.93 -9.95
N THR A 313 2.69 2.55 -9.94
CA THR A 313 3.58 2.69 -11.11
C THR A 313 3.25 1.67 -12.20
N HIS A 314 2.67 0.52 -11.86
CA HIS A 314 2.38 -0.56 -12.81
C HIS A 314 0.97 -0.51 -13.42
N THR A 315 0.16 0.53 -13.17
CA THR A 315 -1.22 0.64 -13.70
C THR A 315 -1.30 0.96 -15.21
N ARG A 316 -0.35 0.48 -16.03
CA ARG A 316 -0.25 0.79 -17.47
C ARG A 316 -1.00 -0.13 -18.47
N PRO A 317 -1.35 -1.42 -18.26
CA PRO A 317 -1.78 -2.23 -19.41
C PRO A 317 -3.25 -2.13 -19.85
N SER A 318 -4.19 -1.68 -19.02
CA SER A 318 -5.63 -1.74 -19.37
C SER A 318 -6.19 -0.46 -19.98
N PHE A 319 -5.50 0.68 -19.82
CA PHE A 319 -6.00 1.99 -20.26
C PHE A 319 -5.80 2.22 -21.76
N LEU A 320 -4.60 1.90 -22.29
CA LEU A 320 -4.27 2.10 -23.70
C LEU A 320 -5.00 1.11 -24.63
N LYS A 321 -5.27 -0.11 -24.15
CA LYS A 321 -6.01 -1.12 -24.94
C LYS A 321 -7.51 -0.84 -25.07
N TYR A 322 -8.03 0.17 -24.35
CA TYR A 322 -9.44 0.55 -24.36
C TYR A 322 -9.75 1.61 -25.42
N ASN A 323 -8.75 2.37 -25.88
CA ASN A 323 -8.95 3.52 -26.79
C ASN A 323 -8.82 3.17 -28.27
N ASP A 324 -8.27 1.99 -28.62
CA ASP A 324 -8.12 1.54 -30.01
C ASP A 324 -9.40 0.87 -30.57
N ASP A 325 -10.42 0.57 -29.75
CA ASP A 325 -11.63 -0.19 -30.12
C ASP A 325 -12.95 0.59 -29.82
N ILE A 326 -13.07 1.85 -30.27
CA ILE A 326 -14.25 2.72 -30.01
C ILE A 326 -15.53 2.31 -30.78
N HIS A 327 -15.54 1.20 -31.52
CA HIS A 327 -16.74 0.73 -32.22
C HIS A 327 -16.97 -0.78 -32.12
N SER A 328 -17.33 -1.30 -30.94
CA SER A 328 -17.95 -2.64 -30.83
C SER A 328 -18.53 -2.91 -29.43
N PRO A 329 -19.70 -3.58 -29.31
CA PRO A 329 -20.36 -3.81 -28.03
C PRO A 329 -19.54 -4.70 -27.08
N PHE A 330 -19.45 -4.26 -25.83
CA PHE A 330 -18.95 -4.93 -24.63
C PHE A 330 -18.82 -6.47 -24.75
N LYS A 331 -17.57 -6.95 -24.90
CA LYS A 331 -17.19 -8.32 -24.54
C LYS A 331 -16.25 -8.32 -23.35
N LEU A 332 -16.83 -8.45 -22.17
CA LEU A 332 -16.14 -8.81 -20.93
C LEU A 332 -15.49 -10.18 -21.08
N VAL A 333 -14.16 -10.24 -21.12
CA VAL A 333 -13.43 -11.49 -20.82
C VAL A 333 -13.56 -11.72 -19.32
N SER A 334 -14.63 -12.40 -18.93
CA SER A 334 -14.77 -12.98 -17.60
C SER A 334 -13.84 -14.19 -17.50
N MET A 335 -12.73 -14.03 -16.78
CA MET A 335 -11.86 -15.15 -16.47
C MET A 335 -12.49 -15.91 -15.30
N GLN A 336 -13.17 -17.02 -15.62
CA GLN A 336 -13.83 -17.92 -14.67
C GLN A 336 -12.80 -18.62 -13.77
N TRP A 337 -12.48 -18.00 -12.62
CA TRP A 337 -11.65 -18.61 -11.56
C TRP A 337 -12.46 -19.07 -10.35
N HIS A 338 -13.80 -19.04 -10.42
CA HIS A 338 -14.67 -19.15 -9.24
C HIS A 338 -15.13 -20.57 -8.87
N SER A 339 -15.14 -21.53 -9.80
CA SER A 339 -15.79 -22.83 -9.57
C SER A 339 -14.90 -23.86 -8.86
N PHE A 340 -13.56 -23.74 -8.95
CA PHE A 340 -12.65 -24.74 -8.38
C PHE A 340 -12.28 -24.47 -6.91
N TYR A 341 -12.08 -23.19 -6.53
CA TYR A 341 -11.66 -22.81 -5.19
C TYR A 341 -12.78 -22.91 -4.15
N THR A 342 -14.01 -22.53 -4.54
CA THR A 342 -15.15 -22.57 -3.63
C THR A 342 -15.50 -24.01 -3.28
N LEU A 343 -15.43 -24.94 -4.25
CA LEU A 343 -15.75 -26.36 -4.02
C LEU A 343 -14.69 -27.07 -3.16
N LEU A 344 -13.40 -26.81 -3.38
CA LEU A 344 -12.32 -27.46 -2.62
C LEU A 344 -12.24 -26.93 -1.17
N PHE A 345 -12.41 -25.62 -0.97
CA PHE A 345 -12.31 -25.01 0.36
C PHE A 345 -13.57 -25.26 1.23
N PHE A 346 -14.77 -25.33 0.64
CA PHE A 346 -15.99 -25.67 1.38
C PHE A 346 -16.09 -27.16 1.73
N THR A 347 -15.63 -28.06 0.85
CA THR A 347 -15.72 -29.52 1.10
C THR A 347 -14.75 -29.97 2.20
N ILE A 348 -13.60 -29.31 2.32
CA ILE A 348 -12.57 -29.65 3.31
C ILE A 348 -12.89 -29.11 4.72
N THR A 349 -13.59 -27.97 4.83
CA THR A 349 -13.79 -27.29 6.13
C THR A 349 -15.08 -27.67 6.86
N LYS A 350 -16.04 -28.33 6.19
CA LYS A 350 -17.35 -28.66 6.80
C LYS A 350 -17.49 -30.09 7.35
N THR A 351 -16.60 -31.02 7.04
CA THR A 351 -16.71 -32.39 7.54
C THR A 351 -16.06 -32.49 8.93
N GLN A 352 -16.87 -32.60 9.98
CA GLN A 352 -16.42 -32.70 11.38
C GLN A 352 -15.37 -33.81 11.62
N HIS A 353 -15.29 -34.81 10.74
CA HIS A 353 -14.29 -35.87 10.79
C HIS A 353 -12.85 -35.39 10.53
N MET A 354 -12.63 -34.36 9.71
CA MET A 354 -11.28 -33.96 9.34
C MET A 354 -10.59 -33.05 10.38
N LYS A 355 -11.38 -32.40 11.26
CA LYS A 355 -10.85 -31.68 12.43
C LYS A 355 -10.23 -32.60 13.48
N ARG A 356 -10.63 -33.89 13.52
CA ARG A 356 -10.01 -34.91 14.39
C ARG A 356 -8.73 -35.51 13.79
N LEU A 357 -8.59 -35.57 12.47
CA LEU A 357 -7.38 -36.12 11.83
C LEU A 357 -6.17 -35.17 11.93
N ILE A 358 -6.39 -33.85 11.87
CA ILE A 358 -5.33 -32.82 11.88
C ILE A 358 -4.87 -32.44 13.30
N SER A 359 -5.47 -33.03 14.35
CA SER A 359 -5.07 -32.74 15.75
C SER A 359 -3.83 -33.53 16.20
N SER A 360 -3.46 -34.61 15.50
CA SER A 360 -2.33 -35.44 15.91
C SER A 360 -0.99 -34.83 15.48
N ASN A 361 -0.04 -34.75 16.42
CA ASN A 361 1.30 -34.18 16.18
C ASN A 361 2.10 -34.96 15.12
N CYS A 362 1.76 -36.22 14.86
CA CYS A 362 2.38 -37.07 13.84
C CYS A 362 2.11 -36.54 12.42
N LEU A 363 0.88 -36.11 12.12
CA LEU A 363 0.49 -35.63 10.79
C LEU A 363 1.12 -34.27 10.45
N LYS A 364 1.35 -33.43 11.47
CA LYS A 364 2.05 -32.14 11.32
C LYS A 364 3.55 -32.33 11.06
N SER A 365 4.16 -33.33 11.71
CA SER A 365 5.55 -33.69 11.48
C SER A 365 5.75 -34.30 10.10
N ALA A 366 4.81 -35.14 9.63
CA ALA A 366 4.83 -35.68 8.27
C ALA A 366 4.69 -34.59 7.20
N PHE A 367 3.81 -33.61 7.42
CA PHE A 367 3.65 -32.48 6.50
C PHE A 367 4.89 -31.58 6.46
N LEU A 368 5.50 -31.30 7.62
CA LEU A 368 6.76 -30.55 7.70
C LEU A 368 7.90 -31.31 7.00
N PHE A 369 7.96 -32.64 7.15
CA PHE A 369 8.96 -33.49 6.50
C PHE A 369 8.81 -33.53 4.98
N ILE A 370 7.57 -33.65 4.46
CA ILE A 370 7.27 -33.59 3.02
C ILE A 370 7.65 -32.21 2.45
N THR A 371 7.36 -31.14 3.19
CA THR A 371 7.70 -29.77 2.77
C THR A 371 9.21 -29.54 2.74
N LEU A 372 9.96 -30.11 3.71
CA LEU A 372 11.42 -30.07 3.75
C LEU A 372 12.07 -30.93 2.64
N CYS A 373 11.50 -32.10 2.32
CA CYS A 373 11.96 -32.93 1.20
C CYS A 373 11.72 -32.24 -0.16
N MET A 374 10.60 -31.55 -0.34
CA MET A 374 10.34 -30.76 -1.56
C MET A 374 11.30 -29.56 -1.70
N MET A 375 11.74 -28.98 -0.59
CA MET A 375 12.77 -27.94 -0.55
C MET A 375 14.16 -28.45 -0.99
N GLN A 376 14.53 -29.69 -0.63
CA GLN A 376 15.80 -30.30 -1.06
C GLN A 376 15.84 -30.52 -2.59
N VAL A 377 14.72 -30.91 -3.19
CA VAL A 377 14.60 -31.08 -4.66
C VAL A 377 14.71 -29.73 -5.39
N LEU A 378 14.16 -28.66 -4.82
CA LEU A 378 14.26 -27.30 -5.38
C LEU A 378 15.68 -26.71 -5.28
N VAL A 379 16.42 -27.05 -4.22
CA VAL A 379 17.84 -26.65 -4.07
C VAL A 379 18.74 -27.45 -5.02
N TYR A 380 18.50 -28.76 -5.18
CA TYR A 380 19.27 -29.59 -6.11
C TYR A 380 19.07 -29.17 -7.59
N ALA A 381 17.90 -28.63 -7.93
CA ALA A 381 17.62 -28.07 -9.26
C ALA A 381 18.34 -26.72 -9.54
N GLN A 382 18.89 -26.06 -8.52
CA GLN A 382 19.69 -24.83 -8.68
C GLN A 382 21.16 -25.12 -9.04
N ASP A 383 21.70 -26.27 -8.61
CA ASP A 383 23.11 -26.62 -8.78
C ASP A 383 23.51 -27.04 -10.21
N THR A 384 22.55 -27.31 -11.10
CA THR A 384 22.84 -27.68 -12.51
C THR A 384 23.14 -26.50 -13.45
N THR A 385 23.36 -25.29 -12.93
CA THR A 385 23.62 -24.10 -13.76
C THR A 385 25.02 -23.48 -13.57
N GLY A 386 26.03 -24.35 -13.43
CA GLY A 386 27.44 -23.95 -13.40
C GLY A 386 28.34 -24.77 -14.33
N ALA A 387 28.91 -24.08 -15.32
CA ALA A 387 30.10 -24.40 -16.14
C ALA A 387 30.00 -25.44 -17.30
N SER A 388 30.13 -24.96 -18.55
CA SER A 388 31.20 -25.28 -19.53
C SER A 388 30.88 -24.76 -20.95
N SER A 389 31.90 -24.24 -21.64
CA SER A 389 31.93 -23.50 -22.91
C SER A 389 31.72 -24.30 -24.21
N SER A 390 31.10 -23.68 -25.24
CA SER A 390 31.62 -23.55 -26.63
C SER A 390 30.57 -22.93 -27.59
N SER A 391 31.06 -22.18 -28.58
CA SER A 391 30.25 -21.41 -29.53
C SER A 391 29.53 -22.26 -30.59
N SER A 392 28.25 -21.99 -30.84
CA SER A 392 27.69 -21.98 -32.20
C SER A 392 26.40 -21.16 -32.23
N THR A 393 26.31 -20.25 -33.18
CA THR A 393 25.16 -19.37 -33.39
C THR A 393 23.96 -20.19 -33.90
N LYS A 394 22.90 -20.29 -33.09
CA LYS A 394 21.53 -20.57 -33.56
C LYS A 394 20.55 -19.69 -32.80
N THR A 395 19.85 -18.85 -33.54
CA THR A 395 18.76 -18.00 -33.07
C THR A 395 17.60 -18.88 -32.63
N THR A 396 17.39 -18.99 -31.32
CA THR A 396 16.14 -19.49 -30.74
C THR A 396 15.67 -18.45 -29.72
N THR A 397 14.58 -17.77 -30.04
CA THR A 397 13.88 -16.83 -29.16
C THR A 397 13.50 -17.56 -27.87
N THR A 398 14.24 -17.30 -26.79
CA THR A 398 13.91 -17.82 -25.45
C THR A 398 13.30 -16.69 -24.66
N THR A 399 11.99 -16.73 -24.48
CA THR A 399 11.27 -15.84 -23.57
C THR A 399 11.68 -16.22 -22.15
N THR A 400 12.67 -15.55 -21.57
CA THR A 400 12.99 -15.70 -20.14
C THR A 400 11.90 -15.01 -19.34
N THR A 401 10.86 -15.76 -18.97
CA THR A 401 9.92 -15.35 -17.93
C THR A 401 10.64 -15.41 -16.59
N THR A 402 11.01 -14.25 -16.08
CA THR A 402 11.53 -14.08 -14.71
C THR A 402 10.48 -14.56 -13.72
N TRP A 403 10.71 -15.73 -13.11
CA TRP A 403 9.73 -16.45 -12.28
C TRP A 403 9.20 -15.64 -11.07
N TYR A 404 9.93 -14.63 -10.60
CA TYR A 404 9.52 -13.76 -9.48
C TYR A 404 8.42 -12.75 -9.82
N THR A 405 8.11 -12.52 -11.10
CA THR A 405 6.95 -11.70 -11.51
C THR A 405 5.63 -12.45 -11.39
N GLN A 406 5.69 -13.75 -11.10
CA GLN A 406 4.50 -14.57 -10.95
C GLN A 406 3.79 -14.28 -9.61
N PRO A 407 2.48 -13.98 -9.62
CA PRO A 407 1.73 -13.65 -8.40
C PRO A 407 1.84 -14.66 -7.25
N TRP A 408 2.07 -15.95 -7.55
CA TRP A 408 2.21 -16.99 -6.54
C TRP A 408 3.46 -16.83 -5.67
N VAL A 409 4.55 -16.25 -6.21
CA VAL A 409 5.81 -16.02 -5.46
C VAL A 409 5.58 -15.01 -4.33
N TRP A 410 4.78 -13.99 -4.58
CA TRP A 410 4.38 -12.98 -3.60
C TRP A 410 3.47 -13.55 -2.51
N VAL A 411 2.57 -14.46 -2.89
CA VAL A 411 1.71 -15.20 -1.94
C VAL A 411 2.57 -16.08 -1.02
N VAL A 412 3.53 -16.81 -1.59
CA VAL A 412 4.47 -17.63 -0.80
C VAL A 412 5.34 -16.77 0.10
N GLY A 413 5.85 -15.63 -0.39
CA GLY A 413 6.62 -14.67 0.41
C GLY A 413 5.82 -14.07 1.57
N ALA A 414 4.56 -13.68 1.34
CA ALA A 414 3.67 -13.17 2.39
C ALA A 414 3.32 -14.24 3.43
N VAL A 415 3.13 -15.49 3.00
CA VAL A 415 2.90 -16.63 3.91
C VAL A 415 4.14 -16.93 4.74
N LEU A 416 5.34 -16.92 4.14
CA LEU A 416 6.60 -17.11 4.86
C LEU A 416 6.85 -16.00 5.88
N LEU A 417 6.58 -14.74 5.52
CA LEU A 417 6.66 -13.62 6.44
C LEU A 417 5.66 -13.75 7.61
N LEU A 418 4.42 -14.17 7.33
CA LEU A 418 3.42 -14.45 8.36
C LEU A 418 3.85 -15.59 9.29
N VAL A 419 4.41 -16.67 8.75
CA VAL A 419 4.94 -17.80 9.54
C VAL A 419 6.10 -17.33 10.41
N LEU A 420 6.99 -16.50 9.88
CA LEU A 420 8.11 -15.91 10.64
C LEU A 420 7.61 -15.02 11.78
N ILE A 421 6.61 -14.18 11.53
CA ILE A 421 5.96 -13.34 12.55
C ILE A 421 5.30 -14.20 13.63
N VAL A 422 4.61 -15.29 13.24
CA VAL A 422 3.99 -16.22 14.19
C VAL A 422 5.04 -16.96 15.02
N ALA A 423 6.15 -17.38 14.41
CA ALA A 423 7.27 -18.02 15.10
C ALA A 423 7.93 -17.09 16.13
N LEU A 424 8.14 -15.82 15.76
CA LEU A 424 8.67 -14.79 16.67
C LEU A 424 7.70 -14.45 17.82
N ARG A 425 6.39 -14.65 17.62
CA ARG A 425 5.36 -14.40 18.63
C ARG A 425 5.20 -15.55 19.65
N ARG A 426 5.74 -16.75 19.38
CA ARG A 426 5.56 -17.95 20.21
C ARG A 426 6.64 -18.19 21.27
N GLY A 427 7.70 -17.39 21.29
CA GLY A 427 8.77 -17.51 22.28
C GLY A 427 8.51 -16.70 23.56
N ASN A 428 7.58 -17.16 24.42
CA ASN A 428 7.67 -17.04 25.88
C ASN A 428 6.47 -17.74 26.53
N ASN A 429 6.69 -18.96 27.04
CA ASN A 429 5.86 -19.57 28.09
C ASN A 429 6.64 -20.75 28.67
N SER A 430 7.67 -20.46 29.46
CA SER A 430 8.18 -21.40 30.46
C SER A 430 7.75 -20.88 31.83
N SER A 431 6.62 -21.37 32.33
CA SER A 431 6.23 -21.17 33.73
C SER A 431 7.04 -22.14 34.58
N THR A 432 8.02 -21.64 35.32
CA THR A 432 8.69 -22.39 36.39
C THR A 432 7.69 -22.52 37.54
N THR A 433 7.20 -23.73 37.80
CA THR A 433 6.36 -24.03 38.97
C THR A 433 7.28 -24.37 40.15
N GLU A 434 7.47 -23.44 41.08
CA GLU A 434 8.01 -23.78 42.41
C GLU A 434 7.00 -24.66 43.15
N ARG A 435 7.42 -25.87 43.52
CA ARG A 435 6.70 -26.75 44.45
C ARG A 435 7.23 -26.48 45.86
N THR A 436 6.45 -25.79 46.68
CA THR A 436 6.67 -25.74 48.13
C THR A 436 6.09 -27.01 48.75
N THR A 437 6.96 -27.94 49.16
CA THR A 437 6.56 -29.14 49.89
C THR A 437 6.41 -28.81 51.37
N VAL A 438 5.17 -28.79 51.89
CA VAL A 438 4.92 -28.68 53.33
C VAL A 438 5.02 -30.07 53.95
N ILE A 439 6.04 -30.31 54.75
CA ILE A 439 6.19 -31.51 55.57
C ILE A 439 5.36 -31.30 56.84
N ARG A 440 4.38 -32.19 57.09
CA ARG A 440 3.67 -32.30 58.37
C ARG A 440 4.37 -33.37 59.19
N ASP A 441 5.06 -32.97 60.25
CA ASP A 441 5.51 -33.91 61.27
C ASP A 441 4.32 -34.36 62.12
N ALA A 442 4.14 -35.68 62.19
CA ALA A 442 3.19 -36.33 63.07
C ALA A 442 3.93 -36.75 64.34
N ASP A 443 3.76 -35.99 65.42
CA ASP A 443 4.20 -36.40 66.74
C ASP A 443 3.46 -37.66 67.20
N ARG A 444 4.23 -38.70 67.57
CA ARG A 444 3.73 -39.83 68.36
C ARG A 444 4.72 -40.20 69.47
N LYS A 445 4.21 -39.99 70.70
CA LYS A 445 4.44 -40.71 71.97
C LYS A 445 5.76 -40.46 72.70
N VAL A 446 5.65 -39.95 73.94
CA VAL A 446 5.46 -40.78 75.17
C VAL A 446 4.48 -40.07 76.09
#